data_AF-A0A7S4D7D0-F1
#
_entry.id   AF-A0A7S4D7D0-F1
#
_cell.length_a   1.000
_cell.length_b   1.000
_cell.length_c   1.000
_cell.angle_alpha   90.00
_cell.angle_beta   90.00
_cell.angle_gamma   90.00
#
_symmetry.space_group_name_H-M   'P 1'
#
loop_
_entity.id
_entity.type
_entity.pdbx_description
1 polymer ?
#
loop_
_entity_poly.entity_id
_entity_poly.type
_entity_poly.pdbx_seq_one_letter_code
_entity_poly.pdbx_strand_id
1 'polypeptide(L)'
;MVKRCSKGHGVDRHLFALKCMKEKFFPEDPMPAIFTDKAYQLLNHNTISTSNCGNPSLRHFGFGPVVDDGFGVGYVIKESALHFAVSSKHRQTQRFLATIERYLGEVHDLLEQKTAVVVQPRTAQGLLCPDLQRQLSARSGGPPSPPPPGKGGGGGGEGQGEK
;
A
#
# COMPACT_ATOMS: atom_id res chain seq x y z
N MET A 1 10.96 10.54 1.13
CA MET A 1 12.05 10.57 0.13
C MET A 1 12.06 11.87 -0.68
N VAL A 2 11.02 12.17 -1.46
CA VAL A 2 10.93 13.34 -2.37
C VAL A 2 11.39 14.67 -1.75
N LYS A 3 10.87 15.03 -0.57
CA LYS A 3 11.24 16.28 0.14
C LYS A 3 12.74 16.37 0.47
N ARG A 4 13.41 15.25 0.76
CA ARG A 4 14.85 15.22 1.04
C ARG A 4 15.65 15.39 -0.25
N CYS A 5 15.26 14.69 -1.32
CA CYS A 5 15.93 14.78 -2.62
C CYS A 5 15.80 16.19 -3.23
N SER A 6 14.64 16.85 -3.10
CA SER A 6 14.44 18.23 -3.56
C SER A 6 15.34 19.25 -2.85
N LYS A 7 15.77 18.96 -1.61
CA LYS A 7 16.74 19.77 -0.87
C LYS A 7 18.20 19.38 -1.16
N GLY A 8 18.45 18.52 -2.15
CA GLY A 8 19.80 18.05 -2.49
C GLY A 8 20.34 16.95 -1.57
N HIS A 9 19.55 16.40 -0.64
CA HIS A 9 19.97 15.30 0.24
C HIS A 9 19.77 13.91 -0.39
N GLY A 10 19.78 13.82 -1.72
CA GLY A 10 19.73 12.56 -2.45
C GLY A 10 21.13 11.92 -2.53
N VAL A 11 21.19 10.59 -2.55
CA VAL A 11 22.46 9.86 -2.52
C VAL A 11 23.14 9.79 -3.90
N ASP A 12 22.36 9.68 -4.96
CA ASP A 12 22.84 9.43 -6.33
C ASP A 12 23.82 10.50 -6.81
N ARG A 13 23.45 11.78 -6.68
CA ARG A 13 24.30 12.89 -7.12
C ARG A 13 25.52 13.05 -6.23
N HIS A 14 25.41 12.75 -4.94
CA HIS A 14 26.53 12.81 -4.00
C HIS A 14 27.57 11.73 -4.35
N LEU A 15 27.15 10.47 -4.49
CA LEU A 15 28.04 9.37 -4.89
C LEU A 15 28.65 9.60 -6.27
N PHE A 16 27.86 10.10 -7.23
CA PHE A 16 28.38 10.46 -8.55
C PHE A 16 29.46 11.54 -8.48
N ALA A 17 29.25 12.60 -7.69
CA ALA A 17 30.25 13.65 -7.50
C ALA A 17 31.54 13.12 -6.86
N LEU A 18 31.45 12.26 -5.86
CA LEU A 18 32.60 11.60 -5.24
C LEU A 18 33.39 10.76 -6.25
N LYS A 19 32.70 9.99 -7.10
CA LYS A 19 33.32 9.22 -8.18
C LYS A 19 34.04 10.13 -9.17
N CYS A 20 33.39 11.19 -9.65
CA CYS A 20 34.01 12.16 -10.56
C CYS A 20 35.22 12.88 -9.93
N MET A 21 35.15 13.25 -8.65
CA MET A 21 36.28 13.86 -7.94
C MET A 21 37.45 12.90 -7.82
N LYS A 22 37.20 11.63 -7.50
CA LYS A 22 38.23 10.59 -7.51
C LYS A 22 38.88 10.50 -8.89
N GLU A 23 38.08 10.37 -9.95
CA GLU A 23 38.59 10.23 -11.32
C GLU A 23 39.38 11.46 -11.78
N LYS A 24 38.99 12.66 -11.35
CA LYS A 24 39.61 13.92 -11.76
C LYS A 24 40.88 14.28 -10.97
N PHE A 25 40.87 14.09 -9.65
CA PHE A 25 41.92 14.59 -8.77
C PHE A 25 42.85 13.50 -8.25
N PHE A 26 42.42 12.23 -8.29
CA PHE A 26 43.18 11.08 -7.81
C PHE A 26 43.16 9.95 -8.86
N PRO A 27 43.64 10.20 -10.09
CA PRO A 27 43.57 9.22 -11.18
C PRO A 27 44.42 7.98 -10.93
N GLU A 28 45.58 8.14 -10.28
CA GLU A 28 46.53 7.06 -9.98
C GLU A 28 46.06 6.17 -8.81
N ASP A 29 45.19 6.68 -7.94
CA ASP A 29 44.68 5.92 -6.81
C ASP A 29 43.67 4.86 -7.29
N PRO A 30 43.59 3.69 -6.61
CA PRO A 30 42.58 2.69 -6.93
C PRO A 30 41.16 3.25 -6.73
N MET A 31 40.22 2.82 -7.58
CA MET A 31 38.81 3.17 -7.40
C MET A 31 38.29 2.62 -6.07
N PRO A 32 37.64 3.45 -5.22
CA PRO A 32 37.04 2.98 -3.98
C PRO A 32 36.08 1.80 -4.23
N ALA A 33 36.14 0.80 -3.35
CA ALA A 33 35.43 -0.48 -3.52
C ALA A 33 33.93 -0.33 -3.80
N ILE A 34 33.28 0.68 -3.19
CA ILE A 34 31.87 0.98 -3.41
C ILE A 34 31.52 1.22 -4.88
N PHE A 35 32.40 1.87 -5.65
CA PHE A 35 32.13 2.20 -7.06
C PHE A 35 32.44 1.06 -8.03
N THR A 36 33.23 0.07 -7.59
CA THR A 36 33.50 -1.16 -8.35
C THR A 36 32.51 -2.27 -8.03
N ASP A 37 31.78 -2.16 -6.93
CA ASP A 37 30.82 -3.16 -6.48
C ASP A 37 29.67 -3.36 -7.48
N LYS A 38 29.24 -4.60 -7.65
CA LYS A 38 28.11 -4.96 -8.50
C LYS A 38 26.81 -4.28 -8.05
N ALA A 39 26.61 -4.08 -6.75
CA ALA A 39 25.46 -3.38 -6.20
C ALA A 39 25.41 -1.92 -6.67
N TYR A 40 26.55 -1.22 -6.79
CA TYR A 40 26.58 0.13 -7.33
C TYR A 40 26.24 0.16 -8.82
N GLN A 41 26.70 -0.82 -9.59
CA GLN A 41 26.32 -0.97 -10.99
C GLN A 41 24.81 -1.20 -11.14
N LEU A 42 24.24 -2.11 -10.35
CA LEU A 42 22.80 -2.38 -10.31
C LEU A 42 21.98 -1.16 -9.90
N LEU A 43 22.45 -0.40 -8.89
CA LEU A 43 21.80 0.83 -8.45
C LEU A 43 21.69 1.87 -9.58
N ASN A 44 22.68 1.93 -10.47
CA ASN A 44 22.69 2.85 -11.61
C ASN A 44 22.02 2.27 -12.88
N HIS A 45 21.62 1.00 -12.86
CA HIS A 45 20.91 0.34 -13.96
C HIS A 45 19.39 0.51 -13.81
N ASN A 46 18.88 1.64 -14.31
CA ASN A 46 17.48 2.01 -14.14
C ASN A 46 16.54 1.30 -15.14
N THR A 47 16.16 0.05 -14.85
CA THR A 47 15.20 -0.72 -15.67
C THR A 47 13.84 -0.03 -15.80
N ILE A 48 13.39 0.70 -14.77
CA ILE A 48 12.18 1.53 -14.84
C ILE A 48 12.61 2.97 -14.60
N SER A 49 12.68 3.76 -15.67
CA SER A 49 12.91 5.19 -15.57
C SER A 49 11.59 5.92 -15.67
N THR A 50 11.27 6.77 -14.69
CA THR A 50 9.97 7.47 -14.64
C THR A 50 10.16 8.98 -14.53
N SER A 51 9.29 9.75 -15.17
CA SER A 51 9.24 11.20 -14.98
C SER A 51 7.82 11.75 -15.10
N ASN A 52 7.50 12.67 -14.20
CA ASN A 52 6.23 13.38 -14.17
C ASN A 52 6.36 14.74 -14.85
N CYS A 53 5.33 15.14 -15.60
CA CYS A 53 5.16 16.53 -15.97
C CYS A 53 3.78 17.04 -15.53
N GLY A 54 3.74 17.83 -14.46
CA GLY A 54 2.50 18.38 -13.89
C GLY A 54 1.92 19.59 -14.62
N ASN A 55 2.28 19.84 -15.88
CA ASN A 55 1.78 20.98 -16.64
C ASN A 55 0.39 20.66 -17.25
N PRO A 56 -0.68 21.37 -16.86
CA PRO A 56 -2.04 21.11 -17.38
C PRO A 56 -2.17 21.23 -18.90
N SER A 57 -1.30 22.04 -19.53
CA SER A 57 -1.28 22.24 -20.98
C SER A 57 -0.75 21.04 -21.76
N LEU A 58 -0.08 20.09 -21.11
CA LEU A 58 0.46 18.90 -21.76
C LEU A 58 -0.57 17.77 -21.78
N ARG A 59 -0.79 17.20 -22.97
CA ARG A 59 -1.61 15.99 -23.16
C ARG A 59 -0.79 14.72 -22.93
N HIS A 60 0.45 14.70 -23.40
CA HIS A 60 1.37 13.57 -23.27
C HIS A 60 2.78 14.08 -23.04
N PHE A 61 3.55 13.33 -22.26
CA PHE A 61 4.97 13.52 -22.05
C PHE A 61 5.59 12.13 -21.99
N GLY A 62 6.67 11.90 -22.74
CA GLY A 62 7.32 10.59 -22.84
C GLY A 62 8.77 10.74 -23.26
N PHE A 63 9.56 9.71 -22.96
CA PHE A 63 10.97 9.62 -23.30
C PHE A 63 11.34 8.15 -23.51
N GLY A 64 12.45 7.88 -24.20
CA GLY A 64 12.97 6.53 -24.43
C GLY A 64 13.49 5.87 -23.15
N PRO A 65 13.68 4.54 -23.12
CA PRO A 65 14.34 3.88 -22.00
C PRO A 65 15.81 4.33 -21.88
N VAL A 66 16.34 4.37 -20.66
CA VAL A 66 17.74 4.80 -20.39
C VAL A 66 18.74 3.63 -20.41
N VAL A 67 18.24 2.40 -20.51
CA VAL A 67 19.00 1.17 -20.67
C VAL A 67 18.29 0.28 -21.70
N ASP A 68 19.04 -0.57 -22.42
CA ASP A 68 18.50 -1.37 -23.53
C ASP A 68 17.37 -2.32 -23.10
N ASP A 69 17.44 -2.82 -21.87
CA ASP A 69 16.47 -3.69 -21.24
C ASP A 69 15.51 -2.89 -20.33
N GLY A 70 15.32 -1.59 -20.57
CA GLY A 70 14.51 -0.73 -19.71
C GLY A 70 13.13 -0.35 -20.26
N PHE A 71 12.39 0.37 -19.43
CA PHE A 71 11.19 1.13 -19.77
C PHE A 71 11.42 2.61 -19.48
N GLY A 72 11.00 3.48 -20.40
CA GLY A 72 10.83 4.91 -20.16
C GLY A 72 9.35 5.19 -19.91
N VAL A 73 9.01 5.74 -18.74
CA VAL A 73 7.63 5.97 -18.30
C VAL A 73 7.43 7.46 -18.04
N GLY A 74 6.87 8.17 -19.01
CA GLY A 74 6.37 9.52 -18.81
C GLY A 74 4.93 9.48 -18.31
N TYR A 75 4.58 10.31 -17.33
CA TYR A 75 3.20 10.40 -16.86
C TYR A 75 2.77 11.84 -16.51
N VAL A 76 1.48 12.09 -16.69
CA VAL A 76 0.82 13.35 -16.33
C VAL A 76 -0.36 13.03 -15.44
N ILE A 77 -0.40 13.67 -14.27
CA ILE A 77 -1.51 13.56 -13.32
C ILE A 77 -2.44 14.74 -13.59
N LYS A 78 -3.70 14.45 -13.92
CA LYS A 78 -4.77 15.43 -14.07
C LYS A 78 -5.83 15.21 -13.00
N GLU A 79 -6.76 16.14 -12.90
CA GLU A 79 -7.85 16.08 -11.92
C GLU A 79 -8.73 14.82 -12.06
N SER A 80 -9.02 14.41 -13.30
CA SER A 80 -9.90 13.27 -13.59
C SER A 80 -9.24 12.12 -14.35
N ALA A 81 -7.93 12.18 -14.58
CA ALA A 81 -7.23 11.17 -15.38
C ALA A 81 -5.73 11.06 -15.05
N LEU A 82 -5.20 9.85 -15.27
CA LEU A 82 -3.76 9.58 -15.30
C LEU A 82 -3.35 9.23 -16.72
N HIS A 83 -2.44 10.01 -17.29
CA HIS A 83 -1.94 9.77 -18.64
C HIS A 83 -0.56 9.14 -18.55
N PHE A 84 -0.35 7.99 -19.19
CA PHE A 84 0.94 7.31 -19.27
C PHE A 84 1.41 7.24 -20.73
N ALA A 85 2.67 7.57 -20.96
CA ALA A 85 3.38 7.29 -22.19
C ALA A 85 4.58 6.39 -21.85
N VAL A 86 4.52 5.14 -22.30
CA VAL A 86 5.57 4.15 -22.02
C VAL A 86 6.29 3.76 -23.29
N SER A 87 7.61 3.76 -23.23
CA SER A 87 8.50 3.30 -24.29
C SER A 87 9.38 2.14 -23.82
N SER A 88 9.73 1.25 -24.74
CA SER A 88 10.80 0.26 -24.57
C SER A 88 11.37 -0.09 -25.94
N LYS A 89 12.58 -0.66 -25.99
CA LYS A 89 13.23 -1.05 -27.25
C LYS A 89 12.70 -2.39 -27.76
N HIS A 90 12.85 -3.45 -26.96
CA HIS A 90 12.47 -4.82 -27.32
C HIS A 90 11.74 -5.52 -26.16
N ARG A 91 10.75 -4.86 -25.54
CA ARG A 91 9.93 -5.45 -24.46
C ARG A 91 8.44 -5.44 -24.78
N GLN A 92 7.67 -6.18 -23.98
CA GLN A 92 6.20 -6.27 -24.10
C GLN A 92 5.52 -5.02 -23.52
N THR A 93 5.77 -3.84 -24.11
CA THR A 93 5.25 -2.54 -23.62
C THR A 93 3.74 -2.58 -23.41
N GLN A 94 2.99 -3.18 -24.33
CA GLN A 94 1.53 -3.27 -24.22
C GLN A 94 1.05 -4.08 -23.02
N ARG A 95 1.73 -5.20 -22.73
CA ARG A 95 1.41 -6.01 -21.55
C ARG A 95 1.71 -5.24 -20.26
N PHE A 96 2.80 -4.47 -20.24
CA PHE A 96 3.14 -3.63 -19.10
C PHE A 96 2.11 -2.52 -18.88
N LEU A 97 1.65 -1.86 -19.95
CA LEU A 97 0.56 -0.88 -19.89
C LEU A 97 -0.75 -1.49 -19.37
N ALA A 98 -1.17 -2.65 -19.89
CA ALA A 98 -2.35 -3.36 -19.41
C ALA A 98 -2.23 -3.74 -17.92
N THR A 99 -1.02 -4.05 -17.47
CA THR A 99 -0.75 -4.35 -16.05
C THR A 99 -0.88 -3.10 -15.19
N ILE A 100 -0.35 -1.95 -15.64
CA ILE A 100 -0.51 -0.66 -14.95
C ILE A 100 -1.99 -0.29 -14.84
N GLU A 101 -2.73 -0.38 -15.94
CA GLU A 101 -4.16 -0.06 -15.98
C GLU A 101 -4.94 -0.92 -14.98
N ARG A 102 -4.77 -2.24 -15.03
CA ARG A 102 -5.43 -3.17 -14.10
C ARG A 102 -5.06 -2.87 -12.65
N TYR A 103 -3.78 -2.67 -12.35
CA TYR A 103 -3.32 -2.39 -10.99
C TYR A 103 -3.88 -1.07 -10.45
N LEU A 104 -3.92 -0.02 -11.27
CA LEU A 104 -4.49 1.27 -10.86
C LEU A 104 -6.00 1.17 -10.65
N GLY A 105 -6.71 0.37 -11.44
CA GLY A 105 -8.12 0.04 -11.20
C GLY A 105 -8.33 -0.68 -9.88
N GLU A 106 -7.54 -1.72 -9.58
CA GLU A 106 -7.61 -2.44 -8.30
C GLU A 106 -7.33 -1.50 -7.10
N VAL A 107 -6.35 -0.59 -7.23
CA VAL A 107 -6.05 0.41 -6.19
C VAL A 107 -7.19 1.41 -6.04
N HIS A 108 -7.79 1.86 -7.14
CA HIS A 108 -8.95 2.75 -7.13
C HIS A 108 -10.11 2.12 -6.35
N ASP A 109 -10.51 0.91 -6.70
CA ASP A 109 -11.61 0.19 -6.06
C ASP A 109 -11.35 -0.01 -4.56
N LEU A 110 -10.11 -0.32 -4.18
CA LEU A 110 -9.70 -0.46 -2.78
C LEU A 110 -9.85 0.86 -2.00
N LEU A 111 -9.53 1.99 -2.62
CA LEU A 111 -9.63 3.31 -1.99
C LEU A 111 -11.09 3.76 -1.87
N GLU A 112 -11.93 3.49 -2.88
CA GLU A 112 -13.37 3.77 -2.81
C GLU A 112 -14.06 2.93 -1.72
N GLN A 113 -13.75 1.62 -1.65
CA GLN A 113 -14.28 0.73 -0.62
C GLN A 113 -13.93 1.18 0.80
N LYS A 114 -12.70 1.68 1.04
CA LYS A 114 -12.30 2.23 2.34
C LYS A 114 -13.02 3.53 2.68
N THR A 115 -13.42 4.30 1.68
CA THR A 115 -14.21 5.53 1.88
C THR A 115 -15.66 5.20 2.26
N ALA A 116 -16.17 4.04 1.85
CA ALA A 116 -17.49 3.53 2.20
C ALA A 116 -17.57 2.85 3.58
N VAL A 117 -16.45 2.63 4.29
CA VAL A 117 -16.48 2.06 5.64
C VAL A 117 -16.86 3.15 6.65
N VAL A 118 -18.13 3.22 6.99
CA VAL A 118 -18.60 3.92 8.20
C VAL A 118 -18.04 3.17 9.40
N VAL A 119 -17.02 3.73 10.05
CA VAL A 119 -16.56 3.25 11.36
C VAL A 119 -17.71 3.49 12.34
N GLN A 120 -18.48 2.46 12.65
CA GLN A 120 -19.43 2.56 13.74
C GLN A 120 -18.63 2.86 15.02
N PRO A 121 -18.98 3.91 15.79
CA PRO A 121 -18.37 4.12 17.08
C PRO A 121 -18.67 2.87 17.90
N ARG A 122 -17.63 2.18 18.37
CA ARG A 122 -17.79 1.04 19.27
C ARG A 122 -18.46 1.54 20.55
N THR A 123 -19.78 1.44 20.62
CA THR A 123 -20.48 1.58 21.89
C THR A 123 -20.12 0.38 22.75
N ALA A 124 -19.69 0.64 23.97
CA ALA A 124 -19.08 -0.35 24.87
C ALA A 124 -20.02 -1.47 25.36
N GLN A 125 -21.22 -1.61 24.79
CA GLN A 125 -22.32 -2.38 25.38
C GLN A 125 -22.68 -3.70 24.68
N GLY A 126 -21.90 -4.16 23.69
CA GLY A 126 -22.26 -5.38 22.95
C GLY A 126 -21.12 -6.33 22.58
N LEU A 127 -19.91 -6.16 23.13
CA LEU A 127 -18.70 -6.82 22.59
C LEU A 127 -18.27 -8.12 23.29
N LEU A 128 -19.11 -8.71 24.13
CA LEU A 128 -18.76 -9.95 24.80
C LEU A 128 -19.66 -11.06 24.28
N CYS A 129 -19.06 -12.07 23.65
CA CYS A 129 -19.80 -13.29 23.37
C CYS A 129 -20.37 -13.81 24.70
N PRO A 130 -21.55 -14.44 24.70
CA PRO A 130 -22.22 -14.87 25.92
C PRO A 130 -21.32 -15.70 26.85
N ASP A 131 -20.39 -16.45 26.28
CA ASP A 131 -19.41 -17.26 27.02
C ASP A 131 -18.37 -16.41 27.76
N LEU A 132 -17.87 -15.32 27.17
CA LEU A 132 -16.92 -14.43 27.84
C LEU A 132 -17.60 -13.61 28.94
N GLN A 133 -18.87 -13.22 28.72
CA GLN A 133 -19.69 -12.58 29.76
C GLN A 133 -19.92 -13.54 30.94
N ARG A 134 -20.18 -14.83 30.67
CA ARG A 134 -20.39 -15.88 31.68
C ARG A 134 -19.11 -16.21 32.45
N GLN A 135 -17.95 -16.19 31.80
CA GLN A 135 -16.66 -16.43 32.45
C GLN A 135 -16.22 -15.27 33.36
N LEU A 136 -16.56 -14.03 33.00
CA LEU A 136 -16.27 -12.87 33.83
C LEU A 136 -17.17 -12.80 35.07
N SER A 137 -18.46 -13.14 34.94
CA SER A 137 -19.38 -13.20 36.09
C SER A 137 -19.07 -14.35 37.06
N ALA A 138 -18.51 -15.46 36.56
CA ALA A 138 -18.03 -16.55 37.41
C ALA A 138 -16.76 -16.21 38.22
N ARG A 139 -15.95 -15.24 37.76
CA ARG A 139 -14.74 -14.78 38.48
C ARG A 139 -15.04 -13.75 39.57
N SER A 140 -16.17 -13.05 39.51
CA SER A 140 -16.62 -12.14 40.57
C SER A 140 -17.48 -12.87 41.60
N GLY A 141 -16.88 -13.83 42.31
CA GLY A 141 -17.54 -14.56 43.38
C GLY A 141 -18.01 -13.64 44.51
N GLY A 142 -19.28 -13.24 44.46
CA GLY A 142 -20.08 -12.89 45.63
C GLY A 142 -20.98 -14.08 46.01
N PRO A 143 -21.43 -14.20 47.27
CA PRO A 143 -22.20 -15.35 47.72
C PRO A 143 -23.49 -15.53 46.89
N PRO A 144 -23.93 -16.78 46.67
CA PRO A 144 -25.09 -17.05 45.83
C PRO A 144 -26.33 -16.37 46.40
N SER A 145 -27.06 -15.64 45.55
CA SER A 145 -28.35 -15.06 45.90
C SER A 145 -29.40 -16.15 46.10
N PRO A 146 -30.33 -16.00 47.06
CA PRO A 146 -31.37 -16.98 47.33
C PRO A 146 -32.34 -17.11 46.13
N PRO A 147 -32.94 -18.29 45.92
CA PRO A 147 -33.84 -18.51 44.80
C PRO A 147 -35.12 -17.67 44.91
N PRO A 148 -35.70 -17.20 43.79
CA PRO A 148 -36.93 -16.42 43.80
C PRO A 148 -38.13 -17.27 44.24
N PRO A 149 -39.14 -16.68 44.91
CA PRO A 149 -40.36 -17.40 45.30
C PRO A 149 -41.11 -17.86 44.05
N GLY A 150 -41.43 -19.15 44.00
CA GLY A 150 -42.12 -19.79 42.89
C GLY A 150 -43.48 -19.14 42.64
N LYS A 151 -43.66 -18.56 41.45
CA LYS A 151 -45.00 -18.26 40.94
C LYS A 151 -45.66 -19.59 40.56
N GLY A 152 -46.58 -20.05 41.42
CA GLY A 152 -47.58 -21.02 41.03
C GLY A 152 -48.44 -20.45 39.91
N GLY A 153 -48.36 -21.05 38.74
CA GLY A 153 -49.36 -20.99 37.67
C GLY A 153 -49.39 -22.41 37.09
N GLY A 154 -50.48 -23.16 37.16
CA GLY A 154 -51.79 -22.75 36.69
C GLY A 154 -51.82 -22.94 35.18
N GLY A 155 -51.72 -24.20 34.73
CA GLY A 155 -51.83 -24.59 33.33
C GLY A 155 -52.95 -25.60 33.19
N GLY A 156 -54.09 -25.14 32.66
CA GLY A 156 -55.26 -25.94 32.35
C GLY A 156 -54.96 -26.97 31.27
N GLY A 157 -55.50 -28.16 31.45
CA GLY A 157 -55.55 -29.22 30.45
C GLY A 157 -56.91 -29.26 29.78
N GLU A 158 -56.90 -29.05 28.47
CA GLU A 158 -57.83 -29.63 27.48
C GLU A 158 -56.92 -29.93 26.26
N GLY A 159 -56.86 -31.10 25.64
CA GLY A 159 -57.77 -32.22 25.61
C GLY A 159 -58.22 -32.44 24.16
N GLN A 160 -57.51 -33.31 23.44
CA GLN A 160 -57.87 -34.10 22.23
C GLN A 160 -56.57 -34.43 21.46
N GLY A 161 -56.23 -35.65 21.08
CA GLY A 161 -56.96 -36.91 21.02
C GLY A 161 -56.65 -37.58 19.69
N GLU A 162 -55.79 -38.60 19.68
CA GLU A 162 -55.81 -39.62 18.64
C GLU A 162 -55.38 -40.98 19.21
N LYS A 163 -56.36 -41.90 19.15
CA LYS A 163 -56.40 -43.33 19.52
C LYS A 163 -56.73 -43.70 20.96
#